data_AF-E3PXY8-F1
#
_entry.id   AF-E3PXY8-F1
#
_cell.length_a   1.000
_cell.length_b   1.000
_cell.length_c   1.000
_cell.angle_alpha   90.00
_cell.angle_beta   90.00
_cell.angle_gamma   90.00
#
_symmetry.space_group_name_H-M   'P 1'
#
loop_
_entity.id
_entity.type
_entity.pdbx_description
1 polymer ?
#
loop_
_entity_poly.entity_id
_entity_poly.type
_entity_poly.pdbx_seq_one_letter_code
_entity_poly.pdbx_strand_id
1 'polypeptide(L)'
;MTYFFHALLIIILIVIIFSKENLKIVIYSSVFSLICAILYFLYNAPDVALAEAAIGSAIVPLIYIISISKHSKSASNIDENESSKKNYTSLKEVEYD
;
A
#
# COMPACT_ATOMS: atom_id res chain seq x y z
N MET A 1 -6.29 28.61 -16.62
CA MET A 1 -4.95 27.99 -16.73
C MET A 1 -4.74 26.88 -15.70
N THR A 2 -5.15 27.05 -14.45
CA THR A 2 -5.01 26.04 -13.38
C THR A 2 -5.86 24.79 -13.57
N TYR A 3 -6.99 24.87 -14.26
CA TYR A 3 -7.90 23.74 -14.51
C TYR A 3 -7.26 22.56 -15.26
N PHE A 4 -6.24 22.80 -16.09
CA PHE A 4 -5.57 21.74 -16.85
C PHE A 4 -4.85 20.74 -15.92
N PHE A 5 -4.14 21.24 -14.92
CA PHE A 5 -3.45 20.39 -13.94
C PHE A 5 -4.43 19.58 -13.07
N HIS A 6 -5.58 20.17 -12.74
CA HIS A 6 -6.62 19.47 -11.98
C HIS A 6 -7.25 18.34 -12.81
N ALA A 7 -7.50 18.59 -14.10
CA ALA A 7 -7.99 17.55 -15.02
C ALA A 7 -6.98 16.41 -15.18
N LEU A 8 -5.68 16.73 -15.27
CA LEU A 8 -4.61 15.72 -15.31
C LEU A 8 -4.58 14.84 -14.05
N LEU A 9 -4.70 15.43 -12.87
CA LEU A 9 -4.76 14.69 -11.60
C LEU A 9 -5.96 13.75 -11.53
N ILE A 10 -7.13 14.19 -12.03
CA ILE A 10 -8.34 13.35 -12.08
C ILE A 10 -8.13 12.13 -12.98
N ILE A 11 -7.48 12.31 -14.13
CA ILE A 11 -7.17 11.19 -15.04
C ILE A 11 -6.24 10.18 -14.36
N ILE A 12 -5.20 10.65 -13.67
CA ILE A 12 -4.27 9.78 -12.92
C ILE A 12 -5.02 9.03 -11.82
N LEU A 13 -5.93 9.69 -11.10
CA LEU A 13 -6.74 9.06 -10.05
C LEU A 13 -7.59 7.91 -10.59
N ILE A 14 -8.20 8.09 -11.77
CA ILE A 14 -8.99 7.04 -12.44
C ILE A 14 -8.09 5.84 -12.77
N VAL A 15 -6.88 6.07 -13.29
CA VAL A 15 -5.91 4.99 -13.59
C VAL A 15 -5.51 4.22 -12.33
N ILE A 16 -5.35 4.91 -11.19
CA ILE A 16 -5.04 4.30 -9.89
C ILE A 16 -6.17 3.35 -9.46
N ILE A 17 -7.42 3.79 -9.53
CA ILE A 17 -8.60 3.01 -9.12
C ILE A 17 -8.76 1.73 -9.93
N PHE A 18 -8.44 1.77 -11.23
CA PHE A 18 -8.55 0.60 -12.11
C PHE A 18 -7.39 -0.41 -11.96
N SER A 19 -6.33 -0.08 -11.21
CA SER A 19 -5.22 -1.00 -11.00
C SER A 19 -5.59 -2.14 -10.06
N LYS A 20 -5.29 -3.38 -10.46
CA LYS A 20 -5.61 -4.59 -9.68
C LYS A 20 -4.49 -5.08 -8.75
N GLU A 21 -3.25 -4.66 -8.97
CA GLU A 21 -2.11 -5.13 -8.17
C GLU A 21 -1.79 -4.14 -7.06
N ASN A 22 -1.82 -4.62 -5.81
CA ASN A 22 -1.61 -3.80 -4.62
C ASN A 22 -0.30 -3.00 -4.68
N LEU A 23 0.80 -3.60 -5.15
CA LEU A 23 2.09 -2.90 -5.30
C LEU A 23 2.04 -1.80 -6.37
N LYS A 24 1.35 -2.01 -7.50
CA LYS A 24 1.22 -0.99 -8.55
C LYS A 24 0.41 0.21 -8.06
N ILE A 25 -0.65 -0.02 -7.29
CA ILE A 25 -1.46 1.04 -6.68
C ILE A 25 -0.57 1.94 -5.79
N VAL A 26 0.31 1.35 -4.98
CA VAL A 26 1.24 2.11 -4.12
C VAL A 26 2.18 2.99 -4.94
N ILE A 27 2.76 2.43 -5.99
CA ILE A 27 3.72 3.14 -6.86
C ILE A 27 3.01 4.30 -7.55
N TYR A 28 1.82 4.06 -8.13
CA TYR A 28 1.06 5.11 -8.78
C TYR A 28 0.59 6.20 -7.79
N SER A 29 0.23 5.81 -6.56
CA SER A 29 -0.11 6.78 -5.50
C SER A 29 1.08 7.65 -5.08
N SER A 30 2.30 7.09 -5.02
CA SER A 30 3.52 7.85 -4.73
C SER A 30 3.84 8.87 -5.84
N VAL A 31 3.71 8.45 -7.10
CA VAL A 31 3.91 9.33 -8.27
C VAL A 31 2.86 10.45 -8.29
N PHE A 32 1.60 10.13 -8.00
CA PHE A 32 0.53 11.11 -7.89
C PHE A 32 0.83 12.18 -6.83
N SER A 33 1.30 11.78 -5.65
CA SER A 33 1.68 12.74 -4.60
C SER A 33 2.89 13.58 -5.00
N LEU A 34 3.88 13.01 -5.70
CA LEU A 34 5.03 13.77 -6.22
C LEU A 34 4.58 14.90 -7.17
N ILE A 35 3.60 14.61 -8.03
CA ILE A 35 3.01 15.60 -8.94
C ILE A 35 2.27 16.68 -8.14
N CYS A 36 1.53 16.31 -7.09
CA CYS A 36 0.90 17.27 -6.18
C CYS A 36 1.93 18.18 -5.50
N ALA A 37 3.05 17.64 -5.02
CA ALA A 37 4.12 18.43 -4.41
C ALA A 37 4.71 19.46 -5.38
N ILE A 38 4.95 19.06 -6.64
CA ILE A 38 5.38 19.98 -7.71
C ILE A 38 4.32 21.07 -7.94
N LEU A 39 3.04 20.73 -7.85
CA LEU A 39 1.95 21.68 -7.98
C LEU A 39 1.94 22.71 -6.85
N TYR A 40 2.12 22.28 -5.60
CA TYR A 40 2.23 23.20 -4.47
C TYR A 40 3.42 24.14 -4.59
N PHE A 41 4.54 23.64 -5.11
CA PHE A 41 5.70 24.47 -5.40
C PHE A 41 5.37 25.55 -6.45
N LEU A 42 4.68 25.19 -7.54
CA LEU A 42 4.20 26.14 -8.56
C LEU A 42 3.21 27.17 -8.02
N TYR A 43 2.46 26.83 -6.98
CA TYR A 43 1.49 27.71 -6.32
C TYR A 43 2.11 28.64 -5.27
N ASN A 44 3.45 28.74 -5.21
CA ASN A 44 4.18 29.51 -4.20
C ASN A 44 3.96 29.04 -2.76
N ALA A 45 3.67 27.74 -2.57
CA ALA A 45 3.55 27.11 -1.24
C ALA A 45 4.69 26.10 -1.03
N PRO A 46 5.96 26.55 -0.89
CA PRO A 46 7.12 25.66 -0.81
C PRO A 46 7.14 24.80 0.46
N ASP A 47 6.63 25.33 1.58
CA ASP A 47 6.58 24.59 2.85
C ASP A 47 5.62 23.40 2.78
N VAL A 48 4.46 23.61 2.15
CA VAL A 48 3.45 22.56 1.92
C VAL A 48 3.96 21.55 0.89
N ALA A 49 4.66 22.02 -0.15
CA ALA A 49 5.26 21.14 -1.16
C ALA A 49 6.28 20.18 -0.54
N LEU A 50 7.12 20.68 0.37
CA LEU A 50 8.12 19.85 1.06
C LEU A 50 7.46 18.83 1.99
N ALA A 51 6.42 19.23 2.73
CA ALA A 51 5.65 18.33 3.59
C ALA A 51 4.94 17.24 2.78
N GLU A 52 4.29 17.60 1.66
CA GLU A 52 3.61 16.66 0.78
C GLU A 52 4.59 15.66 0.15
N ALA A 53 5.74 16.13 -0.35
CA ALA A 53 6.76 15.25 -0.90
C ALA A 53 7.26 14.24 0.14
N ALA A 54 7.50 14.67 1.38
CA ALA A 54 7.95 13.78 2.46
C ALA A 54 6.87 12.75 2.84
N ILE A 55 5.62 13.19 3.01
CA ILE A 55 4.56 12.33 3.51
C ILE A 55 4.04 11.41 2.41
N GLY A 56 3.67 11.96 1.25
CA GLY A 56 2.96 11.21 0.23
C GLY A 56 3.86 10.44 -0.75
N SER A 57 5.14 10.82 -0.91
CA SER A 57 6.09 10.01 -1.69
C SER A 57 6.82 8.94 -0.85
N ALA A 58 7.12 9.23 0.43
CA ALA A 58 7.91 8.31 1.27
C ALA A 58 7.10 7.62 2.37
N ILE A 59 6.46 8.37 3.27
CA ILE A 59 5.83 7.79 4.48
C ILE A 59 4.62 6.91 4.14
N VAL A 60 3.67 7.43 3.35
CA VAL A 60 2.44 6.70 2.99
C VAL A 60 2.75 5.42 2.19
N PRO A 61 3.59 5.47 1.13
CA PRO A 61 3.98 4.26 0.40
C PRO A 61 4.72 3.24 1.27
N LEU A 62 5.59 3.69 2.18
CA LEU A 62 6.28 2.81 3.12
C LEU A 62 5.31 2.05 4.03
N ILE A 63 4.33 2.75 4.61
CA ILE A 63 3.28 2.13 5.44
C ILE A 63 2.49 1.10 4.64
N TYR A 64 2.16 1.41 3.38
CA TYR A 64 1.41 0.50 2.52
C TYR A 64 2.20 -0.77 2.18
N ILE A 65 3.50 -0.65 1.90
CA ILE A 65 4.40 -1.79 1.67
C ILE A 65 4.48 -2.67 2.92
N ILE A 66 4.64 -2.07 4.10
CA ILE A 66 4.66 -2.80 5.38
C ILE A 66 3.32 -3.55 5.59
N SER A 67 2.20 -2.89 5.29
CA SER A 67 0.86 -3.48 5.39
C SER A 67 0.68 -4.69 4.46
N ILE A 68 1.06 -4.57 3.19
CA ILE A 68 1.05 -5.68 2.22
C ILE A 68 1.94 -6.83 2.71
N SER A 69 3.14 -6.54 3.19
CA SER A 69 4.09 -7.55 3.67
C SER A 69 3.53 -8.33 4.87
N LYS A 70 2.89 -7.62 5.82
CA LYS A 70 2.26 -8.25 6.99
C LYS A 70 1.08 -9.14 6.60
N HIS A 71 0.28 -8.74 5.61
CA HIS A 71 -0.85 -9.55 5.14
C HIS A 71 -0.39 -10.87 4.53
N SER A 72 0.69 -10.86 3.73
CA SER A 72 1.27 -12.08 3.17
C SER A 72 1.81 -13.03 4.27
N LYS A 73 2.38 -12.47 5.33
CA LYS A 73 2.98 -13.25 6.43
C LYS A 73 1.94 -13.81 7.40
N SER A 74 0.81 -13.15 7.57
CA SER A 74 -0.27 -13.61 8.45
C SER A 74 -1.01 -14.80 7.88
N ALA A 75 -1.19 -14.89 6.56
CA ALA A 75 -1.80 -16.06 5.92
C ALA A 75 -0.94 -17.32 6.11
N SER A 76 0.37 -17.23 5.90
CA SER A 76 1.27 -18.40 6.00
C SER A 76 1.43 -18.94 7.43
N ASN A 77 1.34 -18.07 8.46
CA ASN A 77 1.45 -18.50 9.86
C ASN A 77 0.18 -19.18 10.39
N ILE A 78 -0.98 -18.94 9.76
CA ILE A 78 -2.24 -19.59 10.14
C ILE A 78 -2.26 -21.04 9.61
N ASP A 79 -1.78 -21.25 8.38
CA ASP A 79 -1.75 -22.57 7.74
C ASP A 79 -0.75 -23.56 8.41
N GLU A 80 0.40 -23.06 8.88
CA GLU A 80 1.37 -23.87 9.64
C GLU A 80 0.84 -24.27 11.03
N ASN A 81 0.15 -23.37 11.72
CA ASN A 81 -0.37 -23.63 13.06
C ASN A 81 -1.55 -24.63 13.02
N GLU A 82 -2.42 -24.53 12.01
CA GLU A 82 -3.55 -25.46 11.85
C GLU A 82 -3.10 -26.87 11.45
N SER A 83 -2.06 -26.98 10.60
CA SER A 83 -1.46 -28.27 10.22
C SER A 83 -0.70 -28.94 11.38
N SER A 84 -0.03 -28.15 12.23
CA SER A 84 0.66 -28.66 13.43
C SER A 84 -0.33 -29.14 14.50
N LYS A 85 -1.45 -28.43 14.68
CA LYS A 85 -2.53 -28.82 15.60
C LYS A 85 -3.24 -30.09 15.17
N LYS A 86 -3.44 -30.31 13.86
CA LYS A 86 -4.05 -31.54 13.33
C LYS A 86 -3.15 -32.75 13.57
N ASN A 87 -1.84 -32.63 13.32
CA ASN A 87 -0.86 -33.69 13.56
C ASN A 87 -0.79 -34.10 15.04
N TYR A 88 -0.77 -33.15 15.97
CA TYR A 88 -0.76 -33.45 17.41
C TYR A 88 -2.04 -34.16 17.90
N THR A 89 -3.18 -33.88 17.27
CA THR A 89 -4.47 -34.49 17.63
C THR A 89 -4.55 -35.92 17.09
N SER A 90 -4.10 -36.16 15.86
CA SER A 90 -4.04 -37.52 15.27
C SER A 90 -3.03 -38.44 15.98
N LEU A 91 -1.96 -37.90 16.56
CA LEU A 91 -1.03 -38.70 17.37
C LEU A 91 -1.63 -39.12 18.71
N LYS A 92 -2.50 -38.29 19.31
CA LYS A 92 -3.20 -38.64 20.56
C LYS A 92 -4.30 -39.68 20.37
N GLU A 93 -4.95 -39.73 19.21
CA GLU A 93 -5.97 -40.75 18.93
C GLU A 93 -5.37 -42.15 18.73
N VAL A 94 -4.11 -42.26 18.30
CA VAL A 94 -3.45 -43.55 18.06
C VAL A 94 -2.83 -44.15 19.33
N GLU A 95 -2.56 -43.34 20.36
CA GLU A 95 -1.86 -43.78 21.57
C GLU A 95 -2.80 -44.19 22.73
N TYR A 96 -4.11 -44.16 22.51
CA TYR A 96 -5.12 -44.50 23.52
C TYR A 96 -5.97 -45.74 23.17
N ASP A 97 -5.59 -46.48 22.12
CA ASP A 97 -6.11 -47.80 21.73
C ASP A 97 -5.10 -48.92 22.05
#